data_AF-A0A963I2R7-F1
#
_entry.id   AF-A0A963I2R7-F1
#
_cell.length_a   1.000
_cell.length_b   1.000
_cell.length_c   1.000
_cell.angle_alpha   90.00
_cell.angle_beta   90.00
_cell.angle_gamma   90.00
#
_symmetry.space_group_name_H-M   'P 1'
#
loop_
_entity.id
_entity.type
_entity.pdbx_description
1 polymer ?
#
loop_
_entity_poly.entity_id
_entity_poly.type
_entity_poly.pdbx_seq_one_letter_code
_entity_poly.pdbx_strand_id
1 'polypeptide(L)'
;GIFGSEGVDLRVRVEPPFWRARWFTTSILVLITLLVSGAVHHNGLLRAEIRQRREAEQRRDAAEARLREATRAEALGLVHELSADEAGLDARIDDLVAALLEGGPRAQAAAKSLIVAVTPEPIGAAVVEDTARRIAGLRATPEAKEGLGAFLDKRPASWVGAA
;
A
#
# COMPACT_ATOMS: atom_id res chain seq x y z
N GLY A 1 85.43 33.29 39.12
CA GLY A 1 84.86 34.64 39.07
C GLY A 1 84.09 34.79 37.78
N ILE A 2 82.85 35.26 37.85
CA ILE A 2 82.04 35.67 36.68
C ILE A 2 81.12 36.87 37.01
N PHE A 3 81.31 37.51 38.17
CA PHE A 3 80.56 38.70 38.58
C PHE A 3 81.53 39.87 38.68
N GLY A 4 81.72 40.58 37.56
CA GLY A 4 82.27 41.93 37.52
C GLY A 4 81.13 42.95 37.51
N SER A 5 81.41 44.17 37.97
CA SER A 5 80.45 45.28 38.14
C SER A 5 79.95 45.92 36.84
N GLU A 6 80.22 45.33 35.69
CA GLU A 6 79.64 45.71 34.40
C GLU A 6 78.86 44.50 33.88
N GLY A 7 77.52 44.65 33.85
CA GLY A 7 76.59 43.56 33.54
C GLY A 7 76.89 42.85 32.22
N VAL A 8 76.62 41.55 32.21
CA VAL A 8 76.75 40.71 31.01
C VAL A 8 75.60 41.02 30.05
N ASP A 9 75.87 41.67 28.92
CA ASP A 9 74.93 41.75 27.78
C ASP A 9 74.93 40.39 27.06
N LEU A 10 74.19 39.42 27.62
CA LEU A 10 73.83 38.20 26.90
C LEU A 10 72.79 38.59 25.86
N ARG A 11 73.24 38.88 24.62
CA ARG A 11 72.36 38.98 23.44
C ARG A 11 71.69 37.64 23.16
N VAL A 12 70.72 37.24 23.98
CA VAL A 12 69.87 36.08 23.74
C VAL A 12 68.88 36.49 22.66
N ARG A 13 69.16 36.10 21.41
CA ARG A 13 68.20 36.18 20.32
C ARG A 13 67.18 35.06 20.53
N VAL A 14 66.05 35.38 21.16
CA VAL A 14 64.92 34.44 21.25
C VAL A 14 64.35 34.30 19.84
N GLU A 15 64.64 33.19 19.16
CA GLU A 15 63.98 32.90 17.89
C GLU A 15 62.48 32.76 18.11
N PRO A 16 61.64 33.32 17.23
CA PRO A 16 60.20 33.20 17.38
C PRO A 16 59.85 31.71 17.39
N PRO A 17 58.98 31.29 18.31
CA PRO A 17 58.66 29.88 18.43
C PRO A 17 58.07 29.34 17.13
N PHE A 18 58.35 28.07 16.82
CA PHE A 18 58.03 27.45 15.53
C PHE A 18 56.56 27.56 15.11
N TRP A 19 55.62 27.66 16.07
CA TRP A 19 54.19 27.83 15.78
C TRP A 19 53.81 29.21 15.20
N ARG A 20 54.71 30.21 15.30
CA ARG A 20 54.56 31.50 14.60
C ARG A 20 55.02 31.45 13.15
N ALA A 21 55.60 30.34 12.69
CA ALA A 21 56.04 30.22 11.32
C ALA A 21 54.85 30.04 10.37
N ARG A 22 54.87 30.75 9.22
CA ARG A 22 53.77 30.74 8.24
C ARG A 22 53.43 29.33 7.75
N TRP A 23 54.44 28.48 7.56
CA TRP A 23 54.26 27.09 7.12
C TRP A 23 53.44 26.25 8.11
N PHE A 24 53.55 26.54 9.42
CA PHE A 24 52.82 25.83 10.47
C PHE A 24 51.33 26.21 10.44
N THR A 25 51.02 27.50 10.35
CA THR A 25 49.64 28.00 10.25
C THR A 25 48.94 27.45 9.01
N THR A 26 49.61 27.42 7.85
CA THR A 26 49.05 26.86 6.61
C THR A 26 48.82 25.35 6.74
N SER A 27 49.74 24.62 7.36
CA SER A 27 49.59 23.16 7.56
C SER A 27 48.41 22.82 8.47
N ILE A 28 48.21 23.57 9.55
CA ILE A 28 47.05 23.42 10.43
C ILE A 28 45.74 23.70 9.68
N LEU A 29 45.69 24.75 8.86
CA LEU A 29 44.50 25.08 8.08
C LEU A 29 44.12 23.98 7.09
N VAL A 30 45.10 23.39 6.41
CA VAL A 30 44.87 22.26 5.48
C VAL A 30 44.32 21.05 6.23
N LEU A 31 44.91 20.71 7.38
CA LEU A 31 44.45 19.57 8.19
C LEU A 31 43.01 19.77 8.69
N ILE A 32 42.68 20.97 9.18
CA ILE A 32 41.31 21.32 9.59
C ILE A 32 40.35 21.20 8.40
N THR A 33 40.74 21.69 7.22
CA THR A 33 39.90 21.63 6.02
C THR A 33 39.60 20.19 5.61
N LEU A 34 40.61 19.31 5.61
CA LEU A 34 40.44 17.90 5.28
C LEU A 34 39.57 17.18 6.32
N LEU A 35 39.77 17.46 7.61
CA LEU A 35 38.97 16.88 8.69
C LEU A 35 37.50 17.28 8.57
N VAL A 36 37.22 18.58 8.38
CA VAL A 36 35.87 19.10 8.21
C VAL A 36 35.23 18.54 6.94
N SER A 37 35.98 18.50 5.83
CA SER A 37 35.49 17.92 4.57
C SER A 37 35.14 16.44 4.72
N GLY A 38 36.00 15.64 5.35
CA GLY A 38 35.75 14.22 5.64
C GLY A 38 34.56 14.01 6.56
N ALA A 39 34.43 14.81 7.63
CA ALA A 39 33.28 14.77 8.53
C ALA A 39 31.97 15.15 7.82
N VAL A 40 31.98 16.17 6.97
CA VAL A 40 30.81 16.56 6.16
C VAL A 40 30.44 15.45 5.19
N HIS A 41 31.42 14.83 4.53
CA HIS A 41 31.19 13.71 3.61
C HIS A 41 30.60 12.50 4.35
N HIS A 42 31.18 12.10 5.48
CA HIS A 42 30.68 10.99 6.29
C HIS A 42 29.27 11.23 6.82
N ASN A 43 28.99 12.43 7.34
CA ASN A 43 27.64 12.82 7.75
C ASN A 43 26.66 12.82 6.55
N GLY A 44 27.11 13.19 5.36
CA GLY A 44 26.33 13.11 4.12
C GLY A 44 25.93 11.67 3.79
N LEU A 45 26.88 10.74 3.86
CA LEU A 45 26.63 9.31 3.65
C LEU A 45 25.66 8.73 4.68
N LEU A 46 25.88 9.00 5.96
CA LEU A 46 24.99 8.54 7.03
C LEU A 46 23.56 9.08 6.86
N ARG A 47 23.41 10.36 6.48
CA ARG A 47 22.10 10.95 6.21
C ARG A 47 21.41 10.30 5.00
N ALA A 48 22.17 9.95 3.97
CA ALA A 48 21.64 9.27 2.79
C ALA A 48 21.14 7.86 3.16
N GLU A 49 21.90 7.10 3.94
CA GLU A 49 21.49 5.76 4.39
C GLU A 49 20.24 5.81 5.28
N ILE A 50 20.21 6.72 6.28
CA ILE A 50 19.05 6.90 7.16
C ILE A 50 17.81 7.25 6.35
N ARG A 51 17.95 8.11 5.32
CA ARG A 51 16.83 8.48 4.44
C ARG A 51 16.31 7.26 3.68
N GLN A 52 17.19 6.48 3.06
CA GLN A 52 16.78 5.28 2.32
C GLN A 52 16.07 4.26 3.21
N ARG A 53 16.60 4.00 4.42
CA ARG A 53 15.94 3.10 5.39
C ARG A 53 14.55 3.61 5.78
N ARG A 54 14.43 4.92 6.08
CA ARG A 54 13.14 5.53 6.43
C ARG A 54 12.12 5.46 5.29
N GLU A 55 12.55 5.69 4.05
CA GLU A 55 11.67 5.58 2.88
C GLU A 55 11.15 4.16 2.71
N ALA A 56 12.00 3.15 2.92
CA ALA A 56 11.61 1.74 2.88
C ALA A 56 10.62 1.39 4.01
N GLU A 57 10.90 1.82 5.24
CA GLU A 57 10.00 1.66 6.40
C GLU A 57 8.64 2.31 6.15
N GLN A 58 8.61 3.57 5.69
CA GLN A 58 7.38 4.28 5.37
C GLN A 58 6.56 3.57 4.30
N ARG A 59 7.20 3.02 3.25
CA ARG A 59 6.50 2.24 2.22
C ARG A 59 5.88 0.98 2.79
N ARG A 60 6.61 0.25 3.65
CA ARG A 60 6.10 -0.96 4.31
C ARG A 60 4.91 -0.63 5.21
N ASP A 61 5.06 0.36 6.09
CA ASP A 61 4.01 0.74 7.03
C ASP A 61 2.74 1.22 6.31
N ALA A 62 2.90 1.93 5.18
CA ALA A 62 1.80 2.32 4.31
C ALA A 62 1.14 1.11 3.62
N ALA A 63 1.90 0.12 3.16
CA ALA A 63 1.35 -1.11 2.60
C ALA A 63 0.57 -1.92 3.65
N GLU A 64 1.11 -2.05 4.85
CA GLU A 64 0.43 -2.71 5.97
C GLU A 64 -0.86 -1.97 6.38
N ALA A 65 -0.84 -0.64 6.37
CA ALA A 65 -2.03 0.17 6.66
C ALA A 65 -3.14 -0.10 5.63
N ARG A 66 -2.81 -0.14 4.33
CA ARG A 66 -3.76 -0.47 3.27
C ARG A 66 -4.32 -1.89 3.42
N LEU A 67 -3.47 -2.86 3.76
CA LEU A 67 -3.93 -4.24 3.99
C LEU A 67 -4.92 -4.30 5.16
N ARG A 68 -4.62 -3.65 6.29
CA ARG A 68 -5.54 -3.58 7.44
C ARG A 68 -6.87 -2.93 7.09
N GLU A 69 -6.84 -1.89 6.27
CA GLU A 69 -8.05 -1.22 5.78
C GLU A 69 -8.89 -2.15 4.89
N ALA A 70 -8.25 -2.87 3.96
CA ALA A 70 -8.91 -3.85 3.11
C ALA A 70 -9.55 -4.99 3.94
N THR A 71 -8.82 -5.57 4.89
CA THR A 71 -9.36 -6.61 5.79
C THR A 71 -10.51 -6.09 6.65
N ARG A 72 -10.45 -4.82 7.10
CA ARG A 72 -11.57 -4.21 7.81
C ARG A 72 -12.78 -4.02 6.90
N ALA A 73 -12.59 -3.59 5.65
CA ALA A 73 -13.68 -3.44 4.69
C ALA A 73 -14.38 -4.78 4.40
N GLU A 74 -13.61 -5.87 4.30
CA GLU A 74 -14.14 -7.23 4.15
C GLU A 74 -14.95 -7.65 5.38
N ALA A 75 -14.41 -7.44 6.59
CA ALA A 75 -15.11 -7.75 7.83
C ALA A 75 -16.41 -6.96 8.02
N LEU A 76 -16.51 -5.75 7.45
CA LEU A 76 -17.72 -4.92 7.44
C LEU A 76 -18.68 -5.29 6.30
N GLY A 77 -18.32 -6.21 5.40
CA GLY A 77 -19.11 -6.59 4.23
C GLY A 77 -19.16 -5.52 3.13
N LEU A 78 -18.24 -4.55 3.15
CA LEU A 78 -18.13 -3.54 2.09
C LEU A 78 -17.48 -4.12 0.82
N VAL A 79 -16.57 -5.07 1.01
CA VAL A 79 -16.01 -5.92 -0.04
C VAL A 79 -16.32 -7.38 0.30
N HIS A 80 -16.55 -8.19 -0.72
CA HIS A 80 -16.97 -9.59 -0.52
C HIS A 80 -15.78 -10.54 -0.38
N GLU A 81 -14.64 -10.19 -1.00
CA GLU A 81 -13.45 -11.04 -1.08
C GLU A 81 -12.21 -10.17 -1.31
N LEU A 82 -11.07 -10.61 -0.79
CA LEU A 82 -9.75 -10.02 -1.04
C LEU A 82 -8.88 -10.95 -1.89
N SER A 83 -8.17 -10.37 -2.86
CA SER A 83 -7.18 -11.08 -3.68
C SER A 83 -5.76 -10.71 -3.27
N ALA A 84 -4.83 -11.67 -3.40
CA ALA A 84 -3.43 -11.47 -2.99
C ALA A 84 -2.66 -10.51 -3.92
N ASP A 85 -2.97 -10.54 -5.22
CA ASP A 85 -2.39 -9.71 -6.26
C ASP A 85 -3.39 -9.43 -7.39
N GLU A 86 -2.98 -8.63 -8.37
CA GLU A 86 -3.81 -8.26 -9.53
C GLU A 86 -4.21 -9.47 -10.38
N ALA A 87 -3.29 -10.42 -10.58
CA ALA A 87 -3.57 -11.63 -11.37
C ALA A 87 -4.64 -12.51 -10.71
N GLY A 88 -4.59 -12.66 -9.38
CA GLY A 88 -5.61 -13.37 -8.62
C GLY A 88 -6.96 -12.64 -8.62
N LEU A 89 -6.95 -11.31 -8.66
CA LEU A 89 -8.17 -10.51 -8.81
C LEU A 89 -8.82 -10.76 -10.19
N ASP A 90 -8.03 -10.70 -11.26
CA ASP A 90 -8.52 -10.95 -12.62
C ASP A 90 -9.11 -12.36 -12.76
N ALA A 91 -8.40 -13.38 -12.26
CA ALA A 91 -8.90 -14.75 -12.25
C ALA A 91 -10.23 -14.87 -11.50
N ARG A 92 -10.37 -14.18 -10.36
CA ARG A 92 -11.60 -14.22 -9.58
C ARG A 92 -12.76 -13.50 -10.28
N ILE A 93 -12.47 -12.41 -10.99
CA ILE A 93 -13.44 -11.71 -11.83
C ILE A 93 -13.93 -12.65 -12.94
N ASP A 94 -13.03 -13.36 -13.62
CA ASP A 94 -13.38 -14.30 -14.68
C ASP A 94 -14.28 -15.43 -14.16
N ASP A 95 -13.96 -16.01 -13.00
CA ASP A 95 -14.79 -17.03 -12.35
C ASP A 95 -16.20 -16.51 -12.03
N LEU A 96 -16.30 -15.27 -11.51
CA LEU A 96 -17.58 -14.64 -11.20
C LEU A 96 -18.40 -14.37 -12.46
N VAL A 97 -17.75 -13.88 -13.52
CA VAL A 97 -18.41 -13.64 -14.80
C VAL A 97 -18.92 -14.96 -15.39
N ALA A 98 -18.10 -16.02 -15.38
CA ALA A 98 -18.49 -17.33 -15.85
C ALA A 98 -19.72 -17.86 -15.09
N ALA A 99 -19.71 -17.79 -13.75
CA ALA A 99 -20.84 -18.20 -12.93
C ALA A 99 -22.12 -17.36 -13.20
N LEU A 100 -21.97 -16.05 -13.43
CA LEU A 100 -23.11 -15.20 -13.78
C LEU A 100 -23.68 -15.51 -15.17
N LEU A 101 -22.84 -15.89 -16.14
CA LEU A 101 -23.27 -16.27 -17.48
C LEU A 101 -24.02 -17.61 -17.53
N GLU A 102 -23.85 -18.47 -16.52
CA GLU A 102 -24.65 -19.69 -16.39
C GLU A 102 -26.10 -19.40 -15.96
N GLY A 103 -26.33 -18.29 -15.26
CA GLY A 103 -27.65 -17.94 -14.74
C GLY A 103 -28.56 -17.26 -15.77
N GLY A 104 -29.87 -17.45 -15.62
CA GLY A 104 -30.87 -16.79 -16.47
C GLY A 104 -30.85 -15.26 -16.26
N PRO A 105 -30.66 -14.45 -17.32
CA PRO A 105 -30.53 -13.00 -17.19
C PRO A 105 -31.75 -12.32 -16.57
N ARG A 106 -33.00 -12.76 -16.88
CA ARG A 106 -34.18 -12.13 -16.26
C ARG A 106 -34.34 -12.56 -14.81
N ALA A 107 -34.01 -13.81 -14.47
CA ALA A 107 -34.02 -14.29 -13.10
C ALA A 107 -33.03 -13.51 -12.21
N GLN A 108 -31.81 -13.26 -12.68
CA GLN A 108 -30.83 -12.45 -11.94
C GLN A 108 -31.28 -10.99 -11.77
N ALA A 109 -31.82 -10.37 -12.82
CA ALA A 109 -32.37 -9.02 -12.76
C ALA A 109 -33.53 -8.93 -11.76
N ALA A 110 -34.44 -9.91 -11.77
CA ALA A 110 -35.56 -9.99 -10.84
C ALA A 110 -35.10 -10.18 -9.39
N ALA A 111 -34.10 -11.04 -9.15
CA ALA A 111 -33.52 -11.23 -7.82
C ALA A 111 -32.90 -9.93 -7.28
N LYS A 112 -32.11 -9.23 -8.10
CA LYS A 112 -31.52 -7.93 -7.72
C LYS A 112 -32.61 -6.88 -7.42
N SER A 113 -33.65 -6.81 -8.25
CA SER A 113 -34.77 -5.89 -8.04
C SER A 113 -35.54 -6.21 -6.75
N LEU A 114 -35.73 -7.49 -6.44
CA LEU A 114 -36.39 -7.92 -5.21
C LEU A 114 -35.60 -7.48 -3.97
N ILE A 115 -34.28 -7.69 -3.94
CA ILE A 115 -33.42 -7.27 -2.82
C ILE A 115 -33.58 -5.78 -2.54
N VAL A 116 -33.52 -4.95 -3.58
CA VAL A 116 -33.70 -3.49 -3.45
C VAL A 116 -35.09 -3.13 -2.92
N ALA A 117 -36.13 -3.84 -3.37
CA ALA A 117 -37.50 -3.56 -2.95
C ALA A 117 -37.76 -3.91 -1.48
N VAL A 118 -37.11 -4.95 -0.94
CA VAL A 118 -37.39 -5.45 0.43
C VAL A 118 -36.43 -4.92 1.49
N THR A 119 -35.22 -4.46 1.11
CA THR A 119 -34.21 -3.94 2.05
C THR A 119 -34.69 -2.77 2.93
N PRO A 120 -35.44 -1.78 2.43
CA PRO A 120 -35.87 -0.65 3.27
C PRO A 120 -37.07 -0.98 4.19
N GLU A 121 -37.74 -2.11 3.99
CA GLU A 121 -38.98 -2.46 4.66
C GLU A 121 -38.76 -3.42 5.84
N PRO A 122 -39.46 -3.26 6.97
CA PRO A 122 -39.48 -4.27 8.02
C PRO A 122 -40.04 -5.60 7.49
N ILE A 123 -39.42 -6.72 7.87
CA ILE A 123 -39.92 -8.05 7.48
C ILE A 123 -41.28 -8.29 8.15
N GLY A 124 -42.33 -8.31 7.34
CA GLY A 124 -43.71 -8.51 7.78
C GLY A 124 -44.57 -9.14 6.70
N ALA A 125 -45.86 -9.34 7.00
CA ALA A 125 -46.79 -10.06 6.13
C ALA A 125 -46.86 -9.47 4.70
N ALA A 126 -46.79 -8.15 4.56
CA ALA A 126 -46.82 -7.48 3.26
C ALA A 126 -45.59 -7.80 2.39
N VAL A 127 -44.39 -7.76 2.98
CA VAL A 127 -43.13 -8.10 2.30
C VAL A 127 -43.10 -9.58 1.90
N VAL A 128 -43.60 -10.47 2.77
CA VAL A 128 -43.70 -11.91 2.48
C VAL A 128 -44.65 -12.16 1.30
N GLU A 129 -45.82 -11.54 1.32
CA GLU A 129 -46.84 -11.66 0.27
C GLU A 129 -46.35 -11.11 -1.08
N ASP A 130 -45.72 -9.94 -1.11
CA ASP A 130 -45.14 -9.36 -2.33
C ASP A 130 -44.01 -10.26 -2.89
N THR A 131 -43.13 -10.73 -2.01
CA THR A 131 -42.03 -11.64 -2.38
C THR A 131 -42.57 -12.94 -3.00
N ALA A 132 -43.56 -13.58 -2.35
CA ALA A 132 -44.17 -14.81 -2.84
C ALA A 132 -44.80 -14.61 -4.23
N ARG A 133 -45.52 -13.50 -4.42
CA ARG A 133 -46.16 -13.16 -5.70
C ARG A 133 -45.14 -12.95 -6.82
N ARG A 134 -44.05 -12.22 -6.55
CA ARG A 134 -42.97 -11.98 -7.52
C ARG A 134 -42.28 -13.27 -7.92
N ILE A 135 -41.93 -14.12 -6.95
CA ILE A 135 -41.28 -15.42 -7.21
C ILE A 135 -42.21 -16.34 -8.01
N ALA A 136 -43.50 -16.39 -7.64
CA ALA A 136 -44.48 -17.20 -8.36
C ALA A 136 -44.64 -16.73 -9.82
N GLY A 137 -44.71 -15.42 -10.06
CA GLY A 137 -44.76 -14.85 -11.40
C GLY A 137 -43.52 -15.18 -12.23
N LEU A 138 -42.32 -15.07 -11.63
CA LEU A 138 -41.07 -15.38 -12.30
C LEU A 138 -40.97 -16.86 -12.72
N ARG A 139 -41.45 -17.78 -11.86
CA ARG A 139 -41.48 -19.22 -12.14
C ARG A 139 -42.37 -19.61 -13.33
N ALA A 140 -43.35 -18.78 -13.68
CA ALA A 140 -44.24 -19.03 -14.81
C ALA A 140 -43.65 -18.58 -16.17
N THR A 141 -42.50 -17.90 -16.17
CA THR A 141 -41.89 -17.34 -17.38
C THR A 141 -41.27 -18.41 -18.29
N PRO A 142 -41.10 -18.12 -19.60
CA PRO A 142 -40.41 -19.02 -20.52
C PRO A 142 -38.98 -19.36 -20.08
N GLU A 143 -38.24 -18.39 -19.54
CA GLU A 143 -36.87 -18.59 -19.05
C GLU A 143 -36.84 -19.58 -17.88
N ALA A 144 -37.75 -19.45 -16.91
CA ALA A 144 -37.83 -20.39 -15.80
C ALA A 144 -38.21 -21.81 -16.24
N LYS A 145 -39.10 -21.94 -17.22
CA LYS A 145 -39.46 -23.24 -17.81
C LYS A 145 -38.29 -23.89 -18.55
N GLU A 146 -37.56 -23.12 -19.34
CA GLU A 146 -36.35 -23.58 -20.04
C GLU A 146 -35.26 -23.99 -19.05
N GLY A 147 -35.01 -23.19 -18.00
CA GLY A 147 -34.01 -23.53 -16.98
C GLY A 147 -34.32 -24.82 -16.24
N LEU A 148 -35.59 -25.00 -15.85
CA LEU A 148 -36.04 -26.24 -15.22
C LEU A 148 -35.93 -27.42 -16.19
N GLY A 149 -36.33 -27.25 -17.46
CA GLY A 149 -36.20 -28.27 -18.49
C GLY A 149 -34.74 -28.68 -18.71
N ALA A 150 -33.86 -27.71 -18.91
CA ALA A 150 -32.42 -27.93 -19.09
C ALA A 150 -31.78 -28.67 -17.92
N PHE A 151 -32.14 -28.31 -16.68
CA PHE A 151 -31.69 -29.00 -15.48
C PHE A 151 -32.16 -30.47 -15.45
N LEU A 152 -33.44 -30.73 -15.72
CA LEU A 152 -34.00 -32.09 -15.73
C LEU A 152 -33.41 -32.94 -16.85
N ASP A 153 -33.19 -32.34 -18.02
CA ASP A 153 -32.59 -32.97 -19.20
C ASP A 153 -31.05 -33.08 -19.10
N LYS A 154 -30.43 -32.53 -18.05
CA LYS A 154 -28.97 -32.47 -17.84
C LYS A 154 -28.21 -31.88 -19.02
N ARG A 155 -28.78 -30.84 -19.64
CA ARG A 155 -28.15 -30.08 -20.73
C ARG A 155 -27.94 -28.62 -20.31
N PRO A 156 -27.04 -27.88 -20.97
CA PRO A 156 -26.99 -26.44 -20.82
C PRO A 156 -28.33 -25.80 -21.19
N ALA A 157 -28.72 -24.78 -20.45
CA ALA A 157 -29.87 -23.95 -20.80
C ALA A 157 -29.56 -23.14 -22.06
N SER A 158 -30.58 -22.79 -22.84
CA SER A 158 -30.41 -22.14 -24.14
C SER A 158 -29.63 -20.80 -24.12
N TRP A 159 -29.57 -20.13 -22.96
CA TRP A 159 -28.81 -18.90 -22.80
C TRP A 159 -27.31 -19.12 -22.58
N VAL A 160 -26.89 -20.32 -22.19
CA VAL A 160 -25.48 -20.68 -22.00
C VAL A 160 -24.91 -21.03 -23.39
N GLY A 161 -24.25 -20.05 -24.04
CA GLY A 161 -23.68 -20.19 -25.38
C GLY A 161 -24.24 -19.24 -26.45
N ALA A 162 -25.10 -18.30 -26.07
CA ALA A 162 -25.59 -17.22 -26.95
C ALA A 162 -24.72 -15.94 -26.88
N ALA A 163 -23.50 -16.02 -26.34
CA ALA A 163 -22.57 -14.91 -26.19
C ALA A 163 -21.44 -14.96 -27.23
#